data_AF-A0A7X5C339-F1
#
_entry.id   AF-A0A7X5C339-F1
#
_cell.length_a   1.000
_cell.length_b   1.000
_cell.length_c   1.000
_cell.angle_alpha   90.00
_cell.angle_beta   90.00
_cell.angle_gamma   90.00
#
_symmetry.space_group_name_H-M   'P 1'
#
loop_
_entity.id
_entity.type
_entity.pdbx_description
1 polymer ?
#
loop_
_entity_poly.entity_id
_entity_poly.type
_entity_poly.pdbx_seq_one_letter_code
_entity_poly.pdbx_strand_id
1 'polypeptide(L)'
;MDSCPTALAIGFALPWIHCWKNRFVITHGIIEHLDGPEAAKRYRTEHLNVLDIRVIAVDRALSDHRYDEAKELCEAALEQDKPYGRPTPWAKYLEQIYGELGDKEKQLEMILLILKRGESSYYSKLRTFYESDGTWEQRKSGVLDELSKVYAASQFAGLLGGAGEWPRLLNVVKDNAIFIEHYGKQLASRFPAETYMIYEHYIMNEAAAATERRKYKGVCKLLKSYYNAGAREEAMALIRHLIEKYPRRPAMLDELESLSRRLVKK
;
A
#
# COMPACT_ATOMS: atom_id res chain seq x y z
N MET A 1 -29.05 1.33 -29.25
CA MET A 1 -27.61 1.60 -29.08
C MET A 1 -27.55 2.59 -27.96
N ASP A 2 -27.29 2.05 -26.78
CA ASP A 2 -27.79 2.58 -25.52
C ASP A 2 -26.88 3.68 -25.01
N SER A 3 -27.44 4.88 -24.97
CA SER A 3 -26.89 6.01 -24.23
C SER A 3 -27.14 5.76 -22.75
N CYS A 4 -26.06 5.49 -22.03
CA CYS A 4 -26.01 5.47 -20.57
C CYS A 4 -26.56 6.81 -20.03
N PRO A 5 -27.52 6.85 -19.09
CA PRO A 5 -27.94 8.10 -18.50
C PRO A 5 -26.76 8.70 -17.75
N THR A 6 -26.43 9.92 -18.16
CA THR A 6 -25.43 10.82 -17.61
C THR A 6 -25.40 10.82 -16.09
N ALA A 7 -24.23 10.51 -15.55
CA ALA A 7 -23.82 10.84 -14.20
C ALA A 7 -24.00 12.35 -13.97
N LEU A 8 -24.91 12.70 -13.07
CA LEU A 8 -25.03 14.05 -12.51
C LEU A 8 -24.44 14.02 -11.09
N ALA A 9 -23.26 14.64 -11.00
CA ALA A 9 -22.72 15.41 -9.89
C ALA A 9 -23.21 15.10 -8.47
N ILE A 10 -22.51 14.21 -7.74
CA ILE A 10 -21.65 14.56 -6.60
C ILE A 10 -20.49 13.53 -6.62
N GLY A 11 -19.25 13.95 -6.33
CA GLY A 11 -18.00 13.19 -6.46
C GLY A 11 -17.82 11.99 -5.51
N PHE A 12 -18.79 11.08 -5.44
CA PHE A 12 -18.78 9.90 -4.58
C PHE A 12 -18.39 8.57 -5.27
N ALA A 13 -18.09 8.59 -6.58
CA ALA A 13 -17.83 7.36 -7.32
C ALA A 13 -16.48 6.72 -6.94
N LEU A 14 -16.51 5.64 -6.14
CA LEU A 14 -15.37 4.73 -5.99
C LEU A 14 -15.13 4.01 -7.34
N PRO A 15 -14.01 4.24 -8.06
CA PRO A 15 -13.85 3.82 -9.47
C PRO A 15 -13.71 2.31 -9.72
N TRP A 16 -13.87 1.46 -8.71
CA TRP A 16 -13.31 0.09 -8.71
C TRP A 16 -14.33 -1.05 -8.56
N ILE A 17 -15.63 -0.81 -8.66
CA ILE A 17 -16.60 -1.91 -8.71
C ILE A 17 -16.67 -2.41 -10.15
N HIS A 18 -15.80 -3.39 -10.46
CA HIS A 18 -15.85 -4.12 -11.72
C HIS A 18 -17.24 -4.71 -11.93
N CYS A 19 -17.81 -4.42 -13.10
CA CYS A 19 -19.12 -4.87 -13.57
C CYS A 19 -19.13 -6.40 -13.82
N TRP A 20 -19.18 -7.20 -12.76
CA TRP A 20 -19.74 -8.54 -12.85
C TRP A 20 -21.23 -8.36 -12.61
N LYS A 21 -22.04 -8.39 -13.67
CA LYS A 21 -23.50 -8.27 -13.56
C LYS A 21 -24.06 -9.48 -12.79
N ASN A 22 -24.09 -9.34 -11.47
CA ASN A 22 -24.76 -10.25 -10.57
C ASN A 22 -26.26 -10.26 -10.90
N ARG A 23 -26.89 -11.44 -10.89
CA ARG A 23 -28.32 -11.61 -11.19
C ARG A 23 -29.19 -10.63 -10.39
N PHE A 24 -28.83 -10.36 -9.13
CA PHE A 24 -29.56 -9.42 -8.27
C PHE A 24 -29.54 -8.00 -8.82
N VAL A 25 -28.40 -7.52 -9.32
CA VAL A 25 -28.28 -6.17 -9.91
C VAL A 25 -29.08 -6.06 -11.20
N ILE A 26 -29.04 -7.08 -12.06
CA ILE A 26 -29.86 -7.11 -13.28
C ILE A 26 -31.34 -7.09 -12.93
N THR A 27 -31.76 -7.92 -11.98
CA THR A 27 -33.16 -8.02 -11.56
C THR A 27 -33.64 -6.71 -10.95
N HIS A 28 -32.83 -6.10 -10.09
CA HIS A 28 -33.09 -4.77 -9.52
C HIS A 28 -33.32 -3.71 -10.61
N GLY A 29 -32.46 -3.67 -11.63
CA GLY A 29 -32.60 -2.73 -12.76
C GLY A 29 -33.86 -2.98 -13.61
N ILE A 30 -34.24 -4.24 -13.82
CA ILE A 30 -35.49 -4.60 -14.52
C ILE A 30 -36.71 -4.14 -13.73
N ILE A 31 -36.77 -4.46 -12.42
CA ILE A 31 -37.87 -4.06 -11.54
C ILE A 31 -38.00 -2.54 -11.52
N GLU A 32 -36.89 -1.82 -11.46
CA GLU A 32 -36.93 -0.36 -11.47
C GLU A 32 -37.50 0.23 -12.76
N HIS A 33 -37.17 -0.36 -13.90
CA HIS A 33 -37.66 0.10 -15.19
C HIS A 33 -39.13 -0.26 -15.45
N LEU A 34 -39.58 -1.44 -14.99
CA LEU A 34 -40.91 -1.97 -15.28
C LEU A 34 -41.93 -1.67 -14.17
N ASP A 35 -41.56 -1.88 -12.91
CA ASP A 35 -42.45 -1.83 -11.75
C ASP A 35 -42.29 -0.54 -10.93
N GLY A 36 -41.28 0.28 -11.26
CA GLY A 36 -41.05 1.61 -10.70
C GLY A 36 -40.14 1.65 -9.46
N PRO A 37 -39.86 2.87 -8.96
CA PRO A 37 -38.83 3.12 -7.93
C PRO A 37 -39.17 2.49 -6.57
N GLU A 38 -40.44 2.40 -6.20
CA GLU A 38 -40.88 1.80 -4.93
C GLU A 38 -40.73 0.27 -4.92
N ALA A 39 -41.07 -0.40 -6.03
CA ALA A 39 -40.84 -1.83 -6.19
C ALA A 39 -39.33 -2.14 -6.13
N ALA A 40 -38.52 -1.31 -6.79
CA ALA A 40 -37.08 -1.41 -6.73
C ALA A 40 -36.52 -1.16 -5.33
N LYS A 41 -37.12 -0.25 -4.53
CA LYS A 41 -36.71 0.00 -3.14
C LYS A 41 -36.96 -1.22 -2.27
N ARG A 42 -38.16 -1.83 -2.34
CA ARG A 42 -38.46 -3.08 -1.63
C ARG A 42 -37.47 -4.20 -1.97
N TYR A 43 -37.20 -4.37 -3.26
CA TYR A 43 -36.22 -5.37 -3.71
C TYR A 43 -34.83 -5.16 -3.10
N ARG A 44 -34.36 -3.90 -3.01
CA ARG A 44 -33.08 -3.59 -2.36
C ARG A 44 -33.10 -3.94 -0.88
N THR A 45 -34.16 -3.57 -0.16
CA THR A 45 -34.30 -3.86 1.28
C THR A 45 -34.26 -5.36 1.58
N GLU A 46 -34.91 -6.18 0.74
CA GLU A 46 -34.92 -7.64 0.89
C GLU A 46 -33.56 -8.29 0.60
N HIS A 47 -32.73 -7.65 -0.22
CA HIS A 47 -31.46 -8.20 -0.69
C HIS A 47 -30.24 -7.42 -0.19
N LEU A 48 -30.35 -6.73 0.95
CA LEU A 48 -29.24 -5.98 1.56
C LEU A 48 -28.03 -6.86 1.91
N ASN A 49 -28.19 -8.18 2.03
CA ASN A 49 -27.07 -9.11 2.23
C ASN A 49 -26.17 -9.25 0.99
N VAL A 50 -26.63 -8.83 -0.20
CA VAL A 50 -25.82 -8.82 -1.42
C VAL A 50 -25.03 -7.51 -1.50
N LEU A 51 -23.69 -7.62 -1.54
CA LEU A 51 -22.76 -6.49 -1.58
C LEU A 51 -23.18 -5.41 -2.60
N ASP A 52 -23.37 -5.79 -3.85
CA ASP A 52 -23.69 -4.86 -4.94
C ASP A 52 -25.05 -4.16 -4.73
N ILE A 53 -26.04 -4.86 -4.16
CA ILE A 53 -27.36 -4.28 -3.87
C ILE A 53 -27.27 -3.27 -2.74
N ARG A 54 -26.50 -3.57 -1.69
CA ARG A 54 -26.28 -2.63 -0.59
C ARG A 54 -25.52 -1.40 -1.08
N VAL A 55 -24.55 -1.54 -1.99
CA VAL A 55 -23.86 -0.39 -2.60
C VAL A 55 -24.86 0.51 -3.33
N ILE A 56 -25.73 -0.06 -4.17
CA ILE A 56 -26.79 0.71 -4.86
C ILE A 56 -27.71 1.41 -3.86
N ALA A 57 -28.06 0.75 -2.75
CA ALA A 57 -28.90 1.35 -1.72
C ALA A 57 -28.21 2.55 -1.05
N VAL A 58 -26.92 2.43 -0.70
CA VAL A 58 -26.11 3.50 -0.11
C VAL A 58 -25.92 4.66 -1.09
N ASP A 59 -25.52 4.40 -2.34
CA ASP A 59 -25.31 5.44 -3.36
C ASP A 59 -26.59 6.25 -3.62
N ARG A 60 -27.76 5.59 -3.58
CA ARG A 60 -29.05 6.27 -3.67
C ARG A 60 -29.36 7.14 -2.47
N ALA A 61 -29.16 6.61 -1.26
CA ALA A 61 -29.36 7.38 -0.05
C ALA A 61 -28.46 8.62 -0.04
N LEU A 62 -27.20 8.50 -0.48
CA LEU A 62 -26.27 9.63 -0.63
C LEU A 62 -26.72 10.64 -1.70
N SER A 63 -27.18 10.16 -2.87
CA SER A 63 -27.68 11.01 -3.95
C SER A 63 -28.92 11.81 -3.55
N ASP A 64 -29.75 11.25 -2.68
CA ASP A 64 -30.95 11.88 -2.13
C ASP A 64 -30.66 12.69 -0.84
N HIS A 65 -29.38 12.87 -0.46
CA HIS A 65 -28.95 13.51 0.79
C HIS A 65 -29.53 12.90 2.07
N ARG A 66 -29.92 11.62 2.03
CA ARG A 66 -30.38 10.82 3.17
C ARG A 66 -29.19 10.19 3.90
N TYR A 67 -28.38 11.03 4.54
CA TYR A 67 -27.12 10.62 5.17
C TYR A 67 -27.33 9.62 6.33
N ASP A 68 -28.39 9.77 7.13
CA ASP A 68 -28.69 8.86 8.24
C ASP A 68 -28.97 7.43 7.75
N GLU A 69 -29.78 7.30 6.69
CA GLU A 69 -30.07 6.00 6.07
C GLU A 69 -28.80 5.38 5.45
N ALA A 70 -27.99 6.19 4.75
CA ALA A 70 -26.73 5.73 4.19
C ALA A 70 -25.76 5.23 5.27
N LYS A 71 -25.71 5.93 6.41
CA LYS A 71 -24.90 5.58 7.57
C LYS A 71 -25.35 4.27 8.20
N GLU A 72 -26.64 4.12 8.50
CA GLU A 72 -27.18 2.88 9.09
C GLU A 72 -26.89 1.65 8.22
N LEU A 73 -27.07 1.79 6.90
CA LEU A 73 -26.77 0.73 5.93
C LEU A 73 -25.30 0.31 5.98
N CYS A 74 -24.38 1.26 6.10
CA CYS A 74 -22.94 1.00 6.16
C CYS A 74 -22.49 0.47 7.54
N GLU A 75 -23.01 1.00 8.64
CA GLU A 75 -22.72 0.51 10.00
C GLU A 75 -23.15 -0.96 10.15
N ALA A 76 -24.37 -1.29 9.75
CA ALA A 76 -24.87 -2.66 9.74
C ALA A 76 -24.06 -3.60 8.82
N ALA A 77 -23.38 -3.05 7.81
CA ALA A 77 -22.51 -3.82 6.92
C ALA A 77 -21.14 -4.04 7.53
N LEU A 78 -20.62 -3.04 8.24
CA LEU A 78 -19.33 -3.09 8.90
C LEU A 78 -19.36 -4.03 10.12
N GLU A 79 -20.47 -4.13 10.83
CA GLU A 79 -20.67 -5.10 11.92
C GLU A 79 -20.60 -6.56 11.45
N GLN A 80 -21.09 -6.82 10.24
CA GLN A 80 -21.05 -8.15 9.61
C GLN A 80 -19.73 -8.42 8.90
N ASP A 81 -18.87 -7.40 8.81
CA ASP A 81 -17.62 -7.49 8.08
C ASP A 81 -16.58 -8.30 8.87
N LYS A 82 -15.75 -9.03 8.13
CA LYS A 82 -14.67 -9.79 8.77
C LYS A 82 -13.64 -8.80 9.32
N PRO A 83 -13.14 -9.01 10.55
CA PRO A 83 -12.12 -8.14 11.13
C PRO A 83 -10.79 -8.19 10.35
N TYR A 84 -10.56 -9.26 9.58
CA TYR A 84 -9.36 -9.48 8.78
C TYR A 84 -9.67 -9.37 7.28
N GLY A 85 -8.85 -8.62 6.54
CA GLY A 85 -8.96 -8.47 5.08
C GLY A 85 -8.83 -7.02 4.63
N ARG A 86 -8.98 -6.81 3.31
CA ARG A 86 -9.02 -5.45 2.75
C ARG A 86 -10.19 -4.68 3.38
N PRO A 87 -10.08 -3.35 3.56
CA PRO A 87 -11.21 -2.55 4.00
C PRO A 87 -12.40 -2.77 3.08
N THR A 88 -13.56 -3.06 3.66
CA THR A 88 -14.81 -3.05 2.92
C THR A 88 -15.11 -1.64 2.41
N PRO A 89 -15.89 -1.50 1.32
CA PRO A 89 -16.31 -0.20 0.82
C PRO A 89 -17.05 0.61 1.90
N TRP A 90 -17.68 -0.05 2.88
CA TRP A 90 -18.46 0.56 3.96
C TRP A 90 -17.66 1.51 4.84
N ALA A 91 -16.44 1.14 5.22
CA ALA A 91 -15.59 2.04 6.01
C ALA A 91 -15.26 3.32 5.23
N LYS A 92 -15.09 3.23 3.90
CA LYS A 92 -14.81 4.39 3.03
C LYS A 92 -16.05 5.29 2.90
N TYR A 93 -17.24 4.70 2.72
CA TYR A 93 -18.50 5.45 2.74
C TYR A 93 -18.71 6.15 4.08
N LEU A 94 -18.52 5.44 5.21
CA LEU A 94 -18.66 6.03 6.54
C LEU A 94 -17.66 7.17 6.78
N GLU A 95 -16.40 7.04 6.37
CA GLU A 95 -15.42 8.13 6.46
C GLU A 95 -15.90 9.40 5.73
N GLN A 96 -16.52 9.26 4.57
CA GLN A 96 -17.05 10.40 3.83
C GLN A 96 -18.32 10.96 4.49
N ILE A 97 -19.27 10.10 4.86
CA ILE A 97 -20.52 10.49 5.53
C ILE A 97 -20.23 11.25 6.83
N TYR A 98 -19.32 10.75 7.66
CA TYR A 98 -18.93 11.45 8.89
C TYR A 98 -18.25 12.78 8.63
N GLY A 99 -17.51 12.90 7.52
CA GLY A 99 -16.97 14.18 7.07
C GLY A 99 -18.07 15.21 6.75
N GLU A 100 -19.11 14.80 6.02
CA GLU A 100 -20.25 15.66 5.66
C GLU A 100 -21.11 16.03 6.88
N LEU A 101 -21.27 15.11 7.84
CA LEU A 101 -22.00 15.33 9.09
C LEU A 101 -21.20 16.13 10.14
N GLY A 102 -19.90 16.37 9.90
CA GLY A 102 -19.01 17.05 10.84
C GLY A 102 -18.62 16.21 12.06
N ASP A 103 -18.86 14.90 12.06
CA ASP A 103 -18.48 13.97 13.13
C ASP A 103 -17.01 13.58 12.98
N LYS A 104 -16.13 14.47 13.44
CA LYS A 104 -14.68 14.32 13.37
C LYS A 104 -14.16 13.07 14.08
N GLU A 105 -14.75 12.70 15.22
CA GLU A 105 -14.29 11.57 16.02
C GLU A 105 -14.51 10.25 15.27
N LYS A 106 -15.72 10.03 14.77
CA LYS A 106 -16.02 8.83 13.99
C LYS A 106 -15.34 8.82 12.63
N GLN A 107 -15.16 9.99 12.00
CA GLN A 107 -14.37 10.08 10.78
C GLN A 107 -12.93 9.60 11.00
N LEU A 108 -12.28 10.04 12.08
CA LEU A 108 -10.94 9.61 12.45
C LEU A 108 -10.87 8.11 12.71
N GLU A 109 -11.86 7.54 13.39
CA GLU A 109 -11.96 6.10 13.63
C GLU A 109 -11.97 5.31 12.31
N MET A 110 -12.77 5.75 11.34
CA MET A 110 -12.83 5.11 10.01
C MET A 110 -11.51 5.24 9.25
N ILE A 111 -10.86 6.41 9.28
CA ILE A 111 -9.54 6.62 8.67
C ILE A 111 -8.52 5.63 9.26
N LEU A 112 -8.47 5.50 10.59
CA LEU A 112 -7.56 4.58 11.27
C LEU A 112 -7.88 3.11 10.95
N LEU A 113 -9.16 2.74 10.88
CA LEU A 113 -9.58 1.39 10.52
C LEU A 113 -9.13 1.02 9.10
N ILE A 114 -9.39 1.90 8.13
CA ILE A 114 -9.01 1.70 6.73
C ILE A 114 -7.49 1.59 6.60
N LEU A 115 -6.76 2.46 7.29
CA LEU A 115 -5.31 2.44 7.32
C LEU A 115 -4.79 1.13 7.93
N LYS A 116 -5.28 0.71 9.10
CA LYS A 116 -4.83 -0.53 9.75
C LYS A 116 -5.08 -1.78 8.90
N ARG A 117 -6.14 -1.79 8.09
CA ARG A 117 -6.45 -2.86 7.14
C ARG A 117 -5.64 -2.82 5.84
N GLY A 118 -4.75 -1.84 5.70
CA GLY A 118 -3.65 -1.87 4.75
C GLY A 118 -3.71 -0.87 3.59
N GLU A 119 -4.72 -0.01 3.54
CA GLU A 119 -4.78 1.05 2.52
C GLU A 119 -3.88 2.23 2.92
N SER A 120 -2.59 2.13 2.57
CA SER A 120 -1.57 3.13 2.94
C SER A 120 -1.86 4.54 2.41
N SER A 121 -2.72 4.67 1.39
CA SER A 121 -3.17 5.98 0.89
C SER A 121 -3.91 6.80 1.94
N TYR A 122 -4.48 6.17 2.96
CA TYR A 122 -5.15 6.86 4.07
C TYR A 122 -4.17 7.51 5.07
N TYR A 123 -2.87 7.23 4.96
CA TYR A 123 -1.87 7.88 5.81
C TYR A 123 -1.79 9.39 5.59
N SER A 124 -1.92 9.86 4.33
CA SER A 124 -1.96 11.30 4.03
C SER A 124 -3.21 11.97 4.58
N LYS A 125 -4.37 11.30 4.50
CA LYS A 125 -5.62 11.80 5.09
C LYS A 125 -5.50 11.93 6.61
N LEU A 126 -4.98 10.89 7.28
CA LEU A 126 -4.73 10.91 8.72
C LEU A 126 -3.80 12.05 9.13
N ARG A 127 -2.73 12.26 8.34
CA ARG A 127 -1.79 13.35 8.56
C ARG A 127 -2.48 14.71 8.47
N THR A 128 -3.24 14.97 7.41
CA THR A 128 -3.98 16.23 7.26
C THR A 128 -4.97 16.46 8.40
N PHE A 129 -5.65 15.40 8.85
CA PHE A 129 -6.56 15.46 9.98
C PHE A 129 -5.82 15.94 11.26
N TYR A 130 -4.71 15.30 11.62
CA TYR A 130 -3.93 15.70 12.80
C TYR A 130 -3.17 17.02 12.66
N GLU A 131 -2.79 17.41 11.44
CA GLU A 131 -2.23 18.73 11.17
C GLU A 131 -3.28 19.83 11.41
N SER A 132 -4.54 19.62 11.03
CA SER A 132 -5.63 20.57 11.30
C SER A 132 -5.91 20.76 12.79
N ASP A 133 -5.69 19.71 13.58
CA ASP A 133 -5.84 19.75 15.04
C ASP A 133 -4.54 20.15 15.77
N GLY A 134 -3.45 20.40 15.04
CA GLY A 134 -2.14 20.76 15.63
C GLY A 134 -1.46 19.65 16.44
N THR A 135 -1.92 18.40 16.34
CA THR A 135 -1.45 17.27 17.17
C THR A 135 -0.56 16.27 16.43
N TRP A 136 -0.23 16.54 15.16
CA TRP A 136 0.51 15.63 14.30
C TRP A 136 1.82 15.13 14.91
N GLU A 137 2.71 16.03 15.34
CA GLU A 137 4.03 15.65 15.86
C GLU A 137 3.95 14.76 17.11
N GLN A 138 2.92 14.94 17.94
CA GLN A 138 2.71 14.13 19.15
C GLN A 138 2.16 12.73 18.81
N ARG A 139 1.27 12.63 17.83
CA ARG A 139 0.55 11.39 17.52
C ARG A 139 1.25 10.51 16.49
N LYS A 140 2.05 11.09 15.60
CA LYS A 140 2.73 10.42 14.48
C LYS A 140 3.51 9.18 14.92
N SER A 141 4.31 9.30 15.98
CA SER A 141 5.13 8.19 16.48
C SER A 141 4.26 7.01 16.91
N GLY A 142 3.22 7.26 17.71
CA GLY A 142 2.31 6.21 18.19
C GLY A 142 1.58 5.49 17.05
N VAL A 143 1.12 6.25 16.05
CA VAL A 143 0.50 5.66 14.85
C VAL A 143 1.47 4.74 14.11
N LEU A 144 2.71 5.18 13.87
CA LEU A 144 3.71 4.36 13.18
C LEU A 144 4.09 3.11 13.98
N ASP A 145 4.13 3.21 15.30
CA ASP A 145 4.40 2.06 16.18
C ASP A 145 3.25 1.04 16.13
N GLU A 146 1.99 1.48 16.05
CA GLU A 146 0.85 0.59 15.82
C GLU A 146 0.91 -0.08 14.45
N LEU A 147 1.18 0.70 13.39
CA LEU A 147 1.25 0.17 12.02
C LEU A 147 2.39 -0.84 11.86
N SER A 148 3.51 -0.66 12.58
CA SER A 148 4.62 -1.61 12.56
C SER A 148 4.24 -3.02 13.02
N LYS A 149 3.21 -3.14 13.86
CA LYS A 149 2.72 -4.43 14.40
C LYS A 149 1.70 -5.11 13.49
N VAL A 150 0.97 -4.31 12.70
CA VAL A 150 -0.12 -4.81 11.85
C VAL A 150 0.35 -5.08 10.43
N TYR A 151 1.27 -4.26 9.92
CA TYR A 151 1.72 -4.35 8.53
C TYR A 151 2.80 -5.41 8.36
N ALA A 152 2.80 -6.07 7.21
CA ALA A 152 3.96 -6.82 6.76
C ALA A 152 5.15 -5.86 6.56
N ALA A 153 6.38 -6.33 6.81
CA ALA A 153 7.56 -5.49 6.75
C ALA A 153 7.75 -4.76 5.40
N SER A 154 7.37 -5.39 4.28
CA SER A 154 7.40 -4.78 2.95
C SER A 154 6.42 -3.61 2.80
N GLN A 155 5.21 -3.77 3.32
CA GLN A 155 4.17 -2.75 3.30
C GLN A 155 4.55 -1.59 4.22
N PHE A 156 5.06 -1.88 5.41
CA PHE A 156 5.53 -0.87 6.35
C PHE A 156 6.71 -0.07 5.78
N ALA A 157 7.69 -0.74 5.17
CA ALA A 157 8.79 -0.07 4.49
C ALA A 157 8.30 0.86 3.35
N GLY A 158 7.30 0.42 2.57
CA GLY A 158 6.66 1.24 1.54
C GLY A 158 5.98 2.48 2.10
N LEU A 159 5.24 2.32 3.20
CA LEU A 159 4.60 3.44 3.90
C LEU A 159 5.64 4.44 4.41
N LEU A 160 6.70 3.98 5.07
CA LEU A 160 7.76 4.85 5.59
C LEU A 160 8.49 5.58 4.47
N GLY A 161 8.80 4.89 3.36
CA GLY A 161 9.42 5.51 2.19
C GLY A 161 8.55 6.60 1.54
N GLY A 162 7.24 6.36 1.43
CA GLY A 162 6.28 7.35 0.95
C GLY A 162 6.08 8.53 1.91
N ALA A 163 6.13 8.27 3.22
CA ALA A 163 6.00 9.28 4.26
C ALA A 163 7.28 10.10 4.50
N GLY A 164 8.42 9.69 3.93
CA GLY A 164 9.72 10.32 4.17
C GLY A 164 10.32 10.00 5.54
N GLU A 165 9.91 8.90 6.17
CA GLU A 165 10.35 8.47 7.51
C GLU A 165 11.67 7.70 7.45
N TRP A 166 12.71 8.35 6.93
CA TRP A 166 13.98 7.72 6.61
C TRP A 166 14.70 7.07 7.81
N PRO A 167 14.76 7.69 9.02
CA PRO A 167 15.39 7.04 10.18
C PRO A 167 14.71 5.72 10.57
N ARG A 168 13.36 5.70 10.55
CA ARG A 168 12.59 4.49 10.86
C ARG A 168 12.73 3.44 9.75
N LEU A 169 12.74 3.87 8.49
CA LEU A 169 12.98 2.98 7.36
C LEU A 169 14.36 2.33 7.45
N LEU A 170 15.40 3.08 7.84
CA LEU A 170 16.74 2.52 8.05
C LEU A 170 16.73 1.37 9.06
N ASN A 171 15.99 1.49 10.18
CA ASN A 171 15.87 0.41 11.15
C ASN A 171 15.18 -0.82 10.55
N VAL A 172 14.10 -0.64 9.78
CA VAL A 172 13.45 -1.76 9.06
C VAL A 172 14.41 -2.45 8.09
N VAL A 173 15.28 -1.70 7.41
CA VAL A 173 16.31 -2.26 6.51
C VAL A 173 17.43 -2.95 7.28
N LYS A 174 17.79 -2.50 8.49
CA LYS A 174 18.73 -3.20 9.37
C LYS A 174 18.19 -4.58 9.80
N ASP A 175 16.90 -4.63 10.14
CA ASP A 175 16.26 -5.89 10.54
C ASP A 175 16.05 -6.84 9.34
N ASN A 176 15.82 -6.29 8.14
CA ASN A 176 15.68 -7.06 6.92
C ASN A 176 16.38 -6.38 5.73
N ALA A 177 17.61 -6.84 5.48
CA ALA A 177 18.50 -6.26 4.48
C ALA A 177 17.98 -6.36 3.04
N ILE A 178 17.02 -7.25 2.72
CA ILE A 178 16.48 -7.38 1.35
C ILE A 178 15.88 -6.08 0.84
N PHE A 179 15.35 -5.24 1.75
CA PHE A 179 14.75 -3.96 1.39
C PHE A 179 15.76 -2.93 0.88
N ILE A 180 17.07 -3.16 1.08
CA ILE A 180 18.10 -2.28 0.54
C ILE A 180 18.10 -2.24 -0.99
N GLU A 181 17.60 -3.29 -1.66
CA GLU A 181 17.40 -3.30 -3.11
C GLU A 181 16.46 -2.20 -3.61
N HIS A 182 15.50 -1.81 -2.77
CA HIS A 182 14.47 -0.84 -3.13
C HIS A 182 14.77 0.57 -2.60
N TYR A 183 15.36 0.67 -1.41
CA TYR A 183 15.54 1.94 -0.70
C TYR A 183 17.00 2.38 -0.54
N GLY A 184 17.96 1.53 -0.92
CA GLY A 184 19.38 1.76 -0.63
C GLY A 184 19.94 3.05 -1.23
N LYS A 185 19.44 3.52 -2.37
CA LYS A 185 19.87 4.82 -2.94
C LYS A 185 19.40 6.00 -2.09
N GLN A 186 18.14 6.00 -1.68
CA GLN A 186 17.53 7.06 -0.88
C GLN A 186 18.12 7.09 0.53
N LEU A 187 18.40 5.91 1.10
CA LEU A 187 19.04 5.75 2.40
C LEU A 187 20.51 6.17 2.33
N ALA A 188 21.28 5.77 1.33
CA ALA A 188 22.68 6.16 1.19
C ALA A 188 22.87 7.68 1.09
N SER A 189 21.93 8.38 0.44
CA SER A 189 21.94 9.85 0.37
C SER A 189 21.78 10.55 1.72
N ARG A 190 21.31 9.85 2.77
CA ARG A 190 20.97 10.41 4.08
C ARG A 190 21.82 9.81 5.22
N PHE A 191 22.07 8.51 5.13
CA PHE A 191 22.78 7.67 6.10
C PHE A 191 23.81 6.81 5.37
N PRO A 192 24.83 7.42 4.74
CA PRO A 192 25.76 6.70 3.86
C PRO A 192 26.51 5.60 4.61
N ALA A 193 27.08 5.90 5.78
CA ALA A 193 27.85 4.94 6.56
C ALA A 193 27.03 3.70 6.93
N GLU A 194 25.85 3.88 7.51
CA GLU A 194 24.97 2.79 7.92
C GLU A 194 24.45 2.00 6.72
N THR A 195 24.08 2.69 5.64
CA THR A 195 23.56 2.03 4.43
C THR A 195 24.64 1.19 3.77
N TYR A 196 25.88 1.69 3.70
CA TYR A 196 26.98 0.96 3.10
C TYR A 196 27.36 -0.28 3.90
N MET A 197 27.37 -0.18 5.24
CA MET A 197 27.57 -1.34 6.09
C MET A 197 26.51 -2.43 5.86
N ILE A 198 25.23 -2.05 5.71
CA ILE A 198 24.16 -3.02 5.43
C ILE A 198 24.38 -3.66 4.05
N TYR A 199 24.73 -2.88 3.03
CA TYR A 199 25.05 -3.39 1.69
C TYR A 199 26.18 -4.41 1.74
N GLU A 200 27.31 -4.06 2.34
CA GLU A 200 28.49 -4.92 2.42
C GLU A 200 28.17 -6.24 3.12
N HIS A 201 27.52 -6.18 4.29
CA HIS A 201 27.12 -7.38 5.02
C HIS A 201 26.16 -8.26 4.19
N TYR A 202 25.15 -7.64 3.57
CA TYR A 202 24.17 -8.37 2.78
C TYR A 202 24.78 -9.02 1.54
N ILE A 203 25.61 -8.29 0.80
CA ILE A 203 26.32 -8.80 -0.38
C ILE A 203 27.24 -9.97 -0.01
N MET A 204 27.95 -9.87 1.12
CA MET A 204 28.84 -10.93 1.58
C MET A 204 28.08 -12.21 1.94
N ASN A 205 26.92 -12.08 2.59
CA ASN A 205 26.06 -13.22 2.93
C ASN A 205 25.49 -13.88 1.67
N GLU A 206 24.95 -13.09 0.73
CA GLU A 206 24.43 -13.58 -0.55
C GLU A 206 25.52 -14.25 -1.38
N ALA A 207 26.73 -13.68 -1.42
CA ALA A 207 27.88 -14.26 -2.11
C ALA A 207 28.32 -15.60 -1.51
N ALA A 208 28.30 -15.73 -0.18
CA ALA A 208 28.62 -16.97 0.50
C ALA A 208 27.59 -18.07 0.20
N ALA A 209 26.30 -17.73 0.25
CA ALA A 209 25.17 -18.64 -0.01
C ALA A 209 24.94 -18.97 -1.50
N ALA A 210 25.56 -18.22 -2.41
CA ALA A 210 25.44 -18.43 -3.85
C ALA A 210 26.21 -19.67 -4.32
N THR A 211 25.49 -20.66 -4.83
CA THR A 211 26.05 -21.91 -5.37
C THR A 211 25.83 -22.08 -6.87
N GLU A 212 25.03 -21.20 -7.49
CA GLU A 212 24.62 -21.31 -8.87
C GLU A 212 24.66 -19.96 -9.59
N ARG A 213 24.74 -20.01 -10.92
CA ARG A 213 24.90 -18.83 -11.78
C ARG A 213 23.78 -17.80 -11.61
N ARG A 214 22.54 -18.25 -11.35
CA ARG A 214 21.41 -17.35 -11.07
C ARG A 214 21.67 -16.51 -9.81
N LYS A 215 22.17 -17.12 -8.73
CA LYS A 215 22.50 -16.41 -7.49
C LYS A 215 23.70 -15.47 -7.67
N TYR A 216 24.72 -15.86 -8.45
CA TYR A 216 25.84 -14.95 -8.79
C TYR A 216 25.38 -13.68 -9.50
N LYS A 217 24.40 -13.78 -10.40
CA LYS A 217 23.77 -12.61 -11.03
C LYS A 217 23.03 -11.73 -10.03
N GLY A 218 22.39 -12.34 -9.01
CA GLY A 218 21.80 -11.63 -7.88
C GLY A 218 22.83 -10.80 -7.12
N VAL A 219 23.96 -11.41 -6.74
CA VAL A 219 25.09 -10.72 -6.09
C VAL A 219 25.61 -9.57 -6.95
N CYS A 220 25.77 -9.78 -8.26
CA CYS A 220 26.19 -8.73 -9.18
C CYS A 220 25.19 -7.57 -9.27
N LYS A 221 23.88 -7.86 -9.20
CA LYS A 221 22.83 -6.84 -9.15
C LYS A 221 22.92 -6.02 -7.87
N LEU A 222 23.17 -6.66 -6.72
CA LEU A 222 23.37 -5.97 -5.44
C LEU A 222 24.62 -5.09 -5.47
N LEU A 223 25.76 -5.60 -5.94
CA LEU A 223 27.00 -4.82 -6.09
C LEU A 223 26.81 -3.60 -7.01
N LYS A 224 26.06 -3.77 -8.11
CA LYS A 224 25.71 -2.66 -8.98
C LYS A 224 24.80 -1.63 -8.27
N SER A 225 23.85 -2.09 -7.47
CA SER A 225 22.98 -1.21 -6.66
C SER A 225 23.80 -0.42 -5.65
N TYR A 226 24.73 -1.08 -4.96
CA TYR A 226 25.65 -0.48 -4.01
C TYR A 226 26.53 0.60 -4.66
N TYR A 227 27.13 0.30 -5.82
CA TYR A 227 27.87 1.28 -6.62
C TYR A 227 27.01 2.50 -7.01
N ASN A 228 25.77 2.25 -7.47
CA ASN A 228 24.85 3.32 -7.88
C ASN A 228 24.28 4.12 -6.69
N ALA A 229 24.36 3.59 -5.47
CA ALA A 229 23.97 4.29 -4.26
C ALA A 229 25.00 5.33 -3.81
N GLY A 230 26.22 5.28 -4.36
CA GLY A 230 27.28 6.27 -4.11
C GLY A 230 28.62 5.67 -3.67
N ALA A 231 28.63 4.41 -3.23
CA ALA A 231 29.80 3.70 -2.73
C ALA A 231 30.67 3.13 -3.86
N ARG A 232 31.20 4.01 -4.72
CA ARG A 232 31.87 3.58 -5.95
C ARG A 232 33.17 2.83 -5.67
N GLU A 233 34.00 3.40 -4.81
CA GLU A 233 35.32 2.84 -4.49
C GLU A 233 35.18 1.57 -3.66
N GLU A 234 34.27 1.59 -2.69
CA GLU A 234 33.98 0.49 -1.78
C GLU A 234 33.33 -0.68 -2.52
N ALA A 235 32.40 -0.43 -3.44
CA ALA A 235 31.84 -1.49 -4.29
C ALA A 235 32.90 -2.14 -5.17
N MET A 236 33.82 -1.35 -5.75
CA MET A 236 34.93 -1.89 -6.55
C MET A 236 35.92 -2.67 -5.69
N ALA A 237 36.20 -2.22 -4.46
CA ALA A 237 37.00 -2.95 -3.50
C ALA A 237 36.34 -4.28 -3.10
N LEU A 238 35.03 -4.28 -2.87
CA LEU A 238 34.27 -5.47 -2.52
C LEU A 238 34.24 -6.48 -3.68
N ILE A 239 34.15 -6.03 -4.93
CA ILE A 239 34.29 -6.92 -6.11
C ILE A 239 35.66 -7.61 -6.10
N ARG A 240 36.75 -6.86 -5.89
CA ARG A 240 38.11 -7.44 -5.82
C ARG A 240 38.22 -8.44 -4.68
N HIS A 241 37.71 -8.09 -3.51
CA HIS A 241 37.69 -8.97 -2.34
C HIS A 241 36.94 -10.28 -2.62
N LEU A 242 35.79 -10.23 -3.30
CA LEU A 242 35.03 -11.43 -3.65
C LEU A 242 35.75 -12.32 -4.67
N ILE A 243 36.47 -11.72 -5.64
CA ILE A 243 37.31 -12.45 -6.60
C ILE A 243 38.41 -13.23 -5.87
N GLU A 244 39.12 -12.57 -4.95
CA GLU A 244 40.19 -13.18 -4.14
C GLU A 244 39.66 -14.26 -3.19
N LYS A 245 38.46 -14.06 -2.62
CA LYS A 245 37.84 -14.99 -1.67
C LYS A 245 37.33 -16.28 -2.32
N TYR A 246 36.92 -16.24 -3.58
CA TYR A 246 36.29 -17.38 -4.27
C TYR A 246 37.00 -17.84 -5.56
N PRO A 247 38.32 -18.17 -5.52
CA PRO A 247 39.10 -18.48 -6.73
C PRO A 247 38.66 -19.77 -7.42
N ARG A 248 37.96 -20.66 -6.72
CA ARG A 248 37.48 -21.96 -7.24
C ARG A 248 36.05 -21.91 -7.80
N ARG A 249 35.49 -20.71 -8.02
CA ARG A 249 34.13 -20.53 -8.56
C ARG A 249 34.19 -19.80 -9.93
N PRO A 250 34.62 -20.46 -11.01
CA PRO A 250 34.88 -19.80 -12.30
C PRO A 250 33.66 -19.03 -12.84
N ALA A 251 32.46 -19.62 -12.75
CA ALA A 251 31.23 -18.94 -13.18
C ALA A 251 30.89 -17.68 -12.35
N MET A 252 31.34 -17.59 -11.09
CA MET A 252 31.19 -16.39 -10.27
C MET A 252 32.22 -15.33 -10.68
N LEU A 253 33.47 -15.74 -10.89
CA LEU A 253 34.55 -14.87 -11.36
C LEU A 253 34.18 -14.20 -12.69
N ASP A 254 33.66 -14.96 -13.66
CA ASP A 254 33.19 -14.45 -14.95
C ASP A 254 32.16 -13.32 -14.79
N GLU A 255 31.16 -13.51 -13.90
CA GLU A 255 30.10 -12.53 -13.67
C GLU A 255 30.64 -11.28 -12.96
N LEU A 256 31.53 -11.43 -11.98
CA LEU A 256 32.17 -10.34 -11.24
C LEU A 256 33.12 -9.50 -12.11
N GLU A 257 33.96 -10.14 -12.92
CA GLU A 257 34.85 -9.46 -13.87
C GLU A 257 34.07 -8.75 -14.98
N SER A 258 33.01 -9.38 -15.48
CA SER A 258 32.08 -8.76 -16.41
C SER A 258 31.40 -7.53 -15.80
N LEU A 259 30.99 -7.59 -14.53
CA LEU A 259 30.46 -6.43 -13.81
C LEU A 259 31.51 -5.31 -13.68
N SER A 260 32.71 -5.63 -13.18
CA SER A 260 33.81 -4.68 -12.99
C SER A 260 34.10 -3.87 -14.26
N ARG A 261 34.25 -4.55 -15.41
CA ARG A 261 34.47 -3.89 -16.72
C ARG A 261 33.31 -2.97 -17.13
N ARG A 262 32.07 -3.30 -16.78
CA ARG A 262 30.89 -2.48 -17.10
C ARG A 262 30.77 -1.24 -16.20
N LEU A 263 31.25 -1.31 -14.96
CA LEU A 263 31.21 -0.20 -14.01
C LEU A 263 32.29 0.85 -14.33
N VAL A 264 33.48 0.44 -14.77
CA VAL A 264 34.59 1.36 -15.14
C VAL A 264 34.32 2.11 -16.46
N LYS A 265 33.55 1.51 -17.37
CA LYS A 265 33.20 2.14 -18.67
C LYS A 265 32.13 3.24 -18.58
N LYS A 266 31.56 3.49 -17.40
CA LYS A 266 30.46 4.43 -17.17
C LYS A 266 30.88 5.55 -16.24
#